data_AF-A0A5S9IRB5-F1
#
_entry.id   AF-A0A5S9IRB5-F1
#
_cell.length_a   1.000
_cell.length_b   1.000
_cell.length_c   1.000
_cell.angle_alpha   90.00
_cell.angle_beta   90.00
_cell.angle_gamma   90.00
#
_symmetry.space_group_name_H-M   'P 1'
#
loop_
_entity.id
_entity.type
_entity.pdbx_description
1 polymer ?
#
loop_
_entity_poly.entity_id
_entity_poly.type
_entity_poly.pdbx_seq_one_letter_code
_entity_poly.pdbx_strand_id
1 'polypeptide(L)'
;MFGAVTTRYPFTTEKDDERPVIMGYELMKRLGLKRGDEIALITGKRDQINGELKPISRKFVVGSFRCGWQEVDARICYTRRSDFRKHIHLLR
;
A
#
# COMPACT_ATOMS: atom_id res chain seq x y z
N MET A 1 0.31 5.90 -21.91
CA MET A 1 0.53 6.25 -20.48
C MET A 1 0.58 4.95 -19.70
N PHE A 2 1.77 4.44 -19.41
CA PHE A 2 1.96 3.23 -18.61
C PHE A 2 2.03 3.65 -17.15
N GLY A 3 1.03 3.26 -16.35
CA GLY A 3 0.91 3.68 -14.96
C GLY A 3 2.11 3.27 -14.10
N ALA A 4 2.31 4.03 -13.02
CA ALA A 4 3.36 4.07 -12.00
C ALA A 4 3.95 2.75 -11.46
N VAL A 5 3.46 1.59 -11.89
CA VAL A 5 3.88 0.27 -11.44
C VAL A 5 3.94 -0.63 -12.66
N THR A 6 5.07 -1.26 -13.00
CA THR A 6 5.19 -2.16 -14.17
C THR A 6 5.03 -3.64 -13.77
N THR A 7 4.61 -4.51 -14.70
CA THR A 7 4.50 -5.97 -14.41
C THR A 7 5.86 -6.62 -14.18
N ARG A 8 6.91 -6.10 -14.81
CA ARG A 8 8.29 -6.61 -14.68
C ARG A 8 8.97 -6.12 -13.39
N TYR A 9 8.64 -4.90 -12.96
CA TYR A 9 9.17 -4.27 -11.76
C TYR A 9 8.03 -3.63 -10.96
N PRO A 10 7.28 -4.44 -10.18
CA PRO A 10 6.03 -4.00 -9.53
C PRO A 10 6.25 -3.08 -8.31
N PHE A 11 7.49 -2.81 -7.94
CA PHE A 11 7.83 -1.89 -6.85
C PHE A 11 8.70 -0.70 -7.31
N THR A 12 8.94 -0.59 -8.61
CA THR A 12 9.64 0.53 -9.23
C THR A 12 8.61 1.55 -9.70
N THR A 13 8.74 2.78 -9.22
CA THR A 13 7.91 3.94 -9.57
C THR A 13 8.72 4.91 -10.42
N GLU A 14 8.06 5.72 -11.24
CA GLU A 14 8.73 6.77 -12.03
C GLU A 14 9.19 7.94 -11.15
N LYS A 15 8.51 8.14 -10.01
CA LYS A 15 8.85 9.17 -9.02
C LYS A 15 9.25 8.55 -7.70
N ASP A 16 10.22 9.16 -7.03
CA ASP A 16 10.76 8.71 -5.74
C ASP A 16 9.78 8.86 -4.56
N ASP A 17 8.78 9.74 -4.69
CA ASP A 17 7.77 10.00 -3.67
C ASP A 17 6.56 9.05 -3.75
N GLU A 18 6.38 8.37 -4.89
CA GLU A 18 5.34 7.37 -5.09
C GLU A 18 5.62 6.10 -4.29
N ARG A 19 4.55 5.51 -3.76
CA ARG A 19 4.60 4.31 -2.92
C ARG A 19 3.74 3.23 -3.55
N PRO A 20 4.33 2.26 -4.25
CA PRO A 20 3.56 1.23 -4.91
C PRO A 20 2.96 0.28 -3.87
N VAL A 21 1.70 -0.10 -4.06
CA VAL A 21 1.07 -1.22 -3.35
C VAL A 21 0.55 -2.21 -4.38
N ILE A 22 0.94 -3.47 -4.24
CA ILE A 22 0.50 -4.58 -5.08
C ILE A 22 -0.62 -5.30 -4.36
N MET A 23 -1.84 -5.13 -4.85
CA MET A 23 -3.06 -5.63 -4.25
C MET A 23 -3.60 -6.84 -5.03
N GLY A 24 -4.23 -7.78 -4.33
CA GLY A 24 -4.90 -8.90 -5.00
C GLY A 24 -6.04 -8.42 -5.90
N TYR A 25 -6.21 -9.07 -7.05
CA TYR A 25 -7.18 -8.65 -8.07
C TYR A 25 -8.62 -8.61 -7.55
N GLU A 26 -9.03 -9.58 -6.74
CA GLU A 26 -10.39 -9.61 -6.17
C GLU A 26 -10.60 -8.50 -5.14
N LEU A 27 -9.56 -8.14 -4.38
CA LEU A 27 -9.61 -7.00 -3.46
C LEU A 27 -9.75 -5.67 -4.21
N MET A 28 -8.97 -5.48 -5.28
CA MET A 28 -9.10 -4.30 -6.14
C MET A 28 -10.50 -4.17 -6.73
N LYS A 29 -11.06 -5.27 -7.24
CA LYS A 29 -12.42 -5.30 -7.80
C LYS A 29 -13.47 -4.90 -6.77
N ARG A 30 -13.37 -5.41 -5.54
CA ARG A 30 -14.29 -5.07 -4.43
C ARG A 30 -14.23 -3.59 -4.05
N LEU A 31 -13.04 -2.99 -4.11
CA LEU A 31 -12.83 -1.57 -3.81
C LEU A 31 -13.09 -0.65 -5.01
N GLY A 32 -13.43 -1.20 -6.18
CA GLY A 32 -13.65 -0.42 -7.41
C GLY A 32 -12.39 0.24 -7.95
N LEU A 33 -11.21 -0.29 -7.62
CA LEU A 33 -9.92 0.30 -7.96
C LEU A 33 -9.38 -0.21 -9.30
N LYS A 34 -8.66 0.67 -9.99
CA LYS A 34 -7.88 0.38 -11.20
C LYS A 34 -6.39 0.59 -10.93
N ARG A 35 -5.55 -0.01 -11.78
CA ARG A 35 -4.10 0.20 -11.70
C ARG A 35 -3.78 1.66 -11.96
N GLY A 36 -2.96 2.25 -11.08
CA GLY A 36 -2.62 3.67 -11.09
C GLY A 36 -3.50 4.53 -10.18
N ASP A 37 -4.60 4.01 -9.63
CA ASP A 37 -5.39 4.74 -8.64
C ASP A 37 -4.60 4.93 -7.34
N GLU A 38 -4.95 5.97 -6.58
CA GLU A 38 -4.42 6.19 -5.23
C GLU A 38 -5.33 5.56 -4.17
N ILE A 39 -4.74 4.93 -3.16
CA ILE A 39 -5.43 4.44 -1.97
C ILE A 39 -4.73 4.93 -0.71
N ALA A 40 -5.50 5.21 0.35
CA ALA A 40 -4.97 5.48 1.68
C ALA A 40 -4.98 4.20 2.54
N LEU A 41 -3.80 3.78 3.01
CA LEU A 41 -3.69 2.83 4.11
C LEU A 41 -3.88 3.59 5.42
N ILE A 42 -4.89 3.20 6.19
CA ILE A 42 -5.14 3.75 7.53
C ILE A 42 -4.78 2.67 8.54
N THR A 43 -3.88 2.99 9.45
CA THR A 43 -3.51 2.15 10.60
C THR A 43 -3.67 2.95 11.88
N GLY A 44 -3.72 2.28 13.03
CA GLY A 44 -3.78 2.92 14.34
C GLY A 44 -2.47 2.76 15.09
N LYS A 45 -1.94 3.85 15.64
CA LYS A 45 -0.83 3.81 16.60
C LYS A 45 -1.35 4.31 17.94
N ARG A 46 -1.13 3.53 19.00
CA ARG A 46 -1.37 4.02 20.37
C ARG A 46 -0.32 5.06 20.71
N ASP A 47 -0.77 6.21 21.17
CA ASP A 47 0.07 7.20 21.82
C ASP A 47 0.60 6.60 23.13
N GLN A 48 1.91 6.76 23.38
CA GLN A 48 2.57 6.20 24.56
C GLN A 48 2.28 7.00 25.83
N ILE A 49 1.83 8.25 25.70
CA ILE A 49 1.60 9.16 26.83
C ILE A 49 0.17 9.02 27.35
N ASN A 50 -0.83 9.11 26.46
CA ASN A 50 -2.24 9.12 26.85
C ASN A 50 -3.00 7.82 26.48
N GLY A 51 -2.34 6.86 25.82
CA GLY A 51 -2.93 5.55 25.46
C GLY A 51 -3.96 5.60 24.33
N GLU A 52 -4.22 6.78 23.76
CA GLU A 52 -5.22 6.99 22.72
C GLU A 52 -4.79 6.38 21.39
N LEU A 53 -5.73 5.76 20.68
CA LEU A 53 -5.50 5.24 19.33
C LEU A 53 -5.57 6.39 18.33
N LYS A 54 -4.41 6.79 17.79
CA LYS A 54 -4.33 7.83 16.76
C LYS A 54 -4.28 7.19 15.37
N PRO A 55 -5.14 7.62 14.43
CA PRO A 55 -5.07 7.13 13.06
C PRO A 55 -3.83 7.70 12.37
N ILE A 56 -3.12 6.84 11.64
CA ILE A 56 -2.04 7.20 10.74
C ILE A 56 -2.51 6.79 9.35
N SER A 57 -2.67 7.79 8.47
CA SER A 57 -3.02 7.56 7.08
C SER A 57 -1.81 7.76 6.18
N ARG A 58 -1.69 6.93 5.14
CA ARG A 58 -0.63 7.07 4.15
C ARG A 58 -1.09 6.63 2.78
N LYS A 59 -0.79 7.45 1.77
CA LYS A 59 -1.16 7.19 0.38
C LYS A 59 -0.18 6.24 -0.32
N PHE A 60 -0.75 5.40 -1.20
CA PHE A 60 -0.07 4.44 -2.07
C PHE A 60 -0.72 4.44 -3.46
N VAL A 61 0.06 4.08 -4.48
CA VAL A 61 -0.41 3.91 -5.87
C VAL A 61 -0.60 2.43 -6.16
N VAL A 62 -1.75 2.08 -6.74
CA VAL A 62 -2.23 0.71 -6.84
C VAL A 62 -1.67 -0.01 -8.06
N GLY A 63 -1.11 -1.20 -7.83
CA GLY A 63 -0.89 -2.26 -8.81
C GLY A 63 -1.61 -3.54 -8.39
N SER A 64 -1.65 -4.54 -9.27
CA SER A 64 -2.43 -5.77 -9.08
C SER A 64 -1.60 -7.04 -9.20
N PHE A 65 -1.94 -8.08 -8.44
CA PHE A 65 -1.53 -9.47 -8.73
C PHE A 65 -2.75 -10.40 -8.78
N ARG A 66 -2.58 -11.57 -9.40
CA ARG A 66 -3.57 -12.65 -9.39
C ARG A 66 -2.84 -13.99 -9.29
N CYS A 67 -3.00 -14.70 -8.17
CA CYS A 67 -2.40 -16.02 -7.97
C CYS A 67 -3.39 -17.17 -8.14
N GLY A 68 -4.69 -16.88 -8.31
CA GLY A 68 -5.74 -17.88 -8.52
C GLY A 68 -6.31 -18.47 -7.23
N TRP A 69 -5.72 -18.16 -6.09
CA TRP A 69 -6.27 -18.49 -4.77
C TRP A 69 -7.15 -17.34 -4.30
N GLN A 70 -8.46 -17.53 -4.38
CA GLN A 70 -9.43 -16.44 -4.17
C GLN A 70 -9.28 -15.76 -2.80
N GLU A 71 -8.96 -16.51 -1.75
CA GLU A 71 -8.74 -15.95 -0.41
C GLU A 71 -7.54 -14.99 -0.37
N VAL A 72 -6.45 -15.35 -1.07
CA VAL A 72 -5.23 -14.53 -1.17
C VAL A 72 -5.50 -13.29 -2.02
N ASP A 73 -6.10 -13.48 -3.20
CA ASP A 73 -6.44 -12.40 -4.13
C ASP A 73 -7.45 -11.40 -3.53
N ALA A 74 -8.20 -11.79 -2.50
CA ALA A 74 -9.21 -10.95 -1.85
C ALA A 74 -8.74 -10.23 -0.57
N ARG A 75 -7.54 -10.53 -0.05
CA ARG A 75 -7.12 -10.05 1.29
C ARG A 75 -5.69 -9.52 1.36
N ILE A 76 -4.78 -9.95 0.48
CA ILE A 76 -3.35 -9.65 0.63
C ILE A 76 -2.92 -8.46 -0.22
N CYS A 77 -2.03 -7.65 0.35
CA CYS A 77 -1.33 -6.56 -0.32
C CYS A 77 0.16 -6.61 0.02
N TYR A 78 1.00 -6.16 -0.91
CA TYR A 78 2.45 -6.05 -0.74
C TYR A 78 2.92 -4.63 -1.02
N THR A 79 3.92 -4.15 -0.28
CA THR A 79 4.60 -2.87 -0.55
C THR A 79 6.05 -2.96 -0.07
N ARG A 80 6.85 -1.91 -0.31
CA ARG A 80 8.27 -1.92 0.05
C ARG A 80 8.42 -1.76 1.56
N ARG A 81 9.35 -2.50 2.16
CA ARG A 81 9.69 -2.36 3.59
C ARG A 81 10.17 -0.94 3.94
N SER A 82 10.85 -0.27 3.00
CA SER A 82 11.32 1.12 3.14
C SER A 82 10.17 2.11 3.31
N ASP A 83 8.99 1.83 2.75
CA ASP A 83 7.83 2.72 2.88
C ASP A 83 7.36 2.79 4.35
N PHE A 84 7.57 1.77 5.18
CA PHE A 84 7.24 1.81 6.61
C PHE A 84 8.36 2.33 7.52
N ARG A 85 9.62 2.33 7.06
CA ARG A 85 10.78 2.64 7.93
C ARG A 85 10.96 4.13 8.25
N LYS A 86 10.46 5.05 7.42
CA LYS A 86 10.64 6.51 7.62
C LYS A 86 10.00 7.07 8.91
N HIS A 87 9.28 6.28 9.69
CA HIS A 87 8.70 6.70 10.99
C HIS A 87 9.40 6.14 12.23
N ILE A 88 10.48 5.37 12.07
CA ILE A 88 11.24 4.83 13.22
C ILE A 88 12.28 5.85 13.74
N HIS A 89 12.64 6.87 12.96
CA HIS A 89 13.62 7.89 13.36
C HIS A 89 13.05 9.15 14.03
N LEU A 90 11.73 9.22 14.26
CA LEU A 90 11.10 10.30 15.06
C LEU A 90 10.94 9.91 16.55
N LEU A 91 11.71 8.92 17.02
CA LEU A 91 11.72 8.44 18.42
C LEU A 91 13.15 8.32 18.95
N ARG A 92 14.00 9.32 18.68
CA ARG A 92 15.18 9.60 19.49
C ARG A 92 15.01 10.95 20.14
#